data_AF-A0A1W9IY53-F1
#
_entry.id   AF-A0A1W9IY53-F1
#
_cell.length_a   1.000
_cell.length_b   1.000
_cell.length_c   1.000
_cell.angle_alpha   90.00
_cell.angle_beta   90.00
_cell.angle_gamma   90.00
#
_symmetry.space_group_name_H-M   'P 1'
#
loop_
_entity.id
_entity.type
_entity.pdbx_description
1 polymer ?
#
loop_
_entity_poly.entity_id
_entity_poly.type
_entity_poly.pdbx_seq_one_letter_code
_entity_poly.pdbx_strand_id
1 'polypeptide(L)'
;MIRVREAREEDVGQIREIFLAVYGADYPHHEVYDELWLKRSVFTDDALILVAEDTDVNRVIGTASVLFDFGAHSDLVGEFGRLAVHPDYRRLQVGKLLMDKRLEAIQNRLHVGLVVARTVHPYAQRISLSHGFIAAGFLPLKHFFHHRESFALLARYFGDALILRRNNPRIIPEAYALANLVMSQPPLTPDFIVDEDAAPYPSGGIYTIEQLQAEGYPALLRIERGRVRNREIFGPMRLDYGFFKLHSRQTSYFLARSGGHIVGAIGYTMDPVEHTVRVFELIALADDVVRFLLVELERKCREEMGIEYIEVDVSAYAPRMQRTLLELNFLPVAYVPAMVFYQVERLDIVKMVRLNKLQDLGPLALTEPVQAVADVVMRGFSTCVIAPRMAQAIKEIPLFHGLNSEQAIRLAGICTVREWHPGDGLFAEHDPTDRLYLVLQGQVIISGGSPPVTFGTVRTGETCGEVSLLSARPHSATATAEGPVEAAELLQRDLADLIRQRPDIGVIIYRNLAVGLGHKLLRSGNSKRAHEPADSEVLHFTSDGVSHGTQ
;
A
#
# COMPACT_ATOMS: atom_id res chain seq x y z
N MET A 1 33.21 -14.64 24.06
CA MET A 1 32.20 -15.65 23.62
C MET A 1 30.84 -14.99 23.65
N ILE A 2 29.97 -15.22 22.65
CA ILE A 2 28.66 -14.53 22.62
C ILE A 2 27.61 -15.35 23.36
N ARG A 3 27.01 -14.77 24.40
CA ARG A 3 25.94 -15.37 25.21
C ARG A 3 24.67 -14.53 25.08
N VAL A 4 23.52 -15.18 24.95
CA VAL A 4 22.21 -14.52 25.01
C VAL A 4 21.52 -14.84 26.33
N ARG A 5 20.93 -13.81 26.95
CA ARG A 5 20.17 -13.89 28.20
C ARG A 5 19.06 -12.84 28.23
N GLU A 6 18.15 -12.95 29.17
CA GLU A 6 17.19 -11.88 29.47
C GLU A 6 17.92 -10.61 29.92
N ALA A 7 17.36 -9.47 29.52
CA ALA A 7 17.83 -8.15 29.92
C ALA A 7 17.63 -7.93 31.42
N ARG A 8 18.49 -7.12 32.00
CA ARG A 8 18.46 -6.69 33.40
C ARG A 8 18.49 -5.17 33.44
N GLU A 9 18.22 -4.61 34.62
CA GLU A 9 18.28 -3.16 34.84
C GLU A 9 19.64 -2.56 34.42
N GLU A 10 20.74 -3.28 34.71
CA GLU A 10 22.11 -2.87 34.34
C GLU A 10 22.35 -2.78 32.82
N ASP A 11 21.52 -3.43 32.00
CA ASP A 11 21.67 -3.42 30.54
C ASP A 11 20.97 -2.23 29.87
N VAL A 12 20.07 -1.53 30.58
CA VAL A 12 19.19 -0.50 30.01
C VAL A 12 19.98 0.57 29.24
N GLY A 13 21.07 1.08 29.82
CA GLY A 13 21.93 2.06 29.15
C GLY A 13 22.57 1.53 27.87
N GLN A 14 23.09 0.29 27.90
CA GLN A 14 23.73 -0.33 26.73
C GLN A 14 22.71 -0.67 25.62
N ILE A 15 21.48 -1.06 25.99
CA ILE A 15 20.38 -1.26 25.03
C ILE A 15 20.10 0.04 24.29
N ARG A 16 19.94 1.14 25.01
CA ARG A 16 19.73 2.49 24.44
C ARG A 16 20.87 2.88 23.50
N GLU A 17 22.12 2.67 23.91
CA GLU A 17 23.30 2.94 23.08
C GLU A 17 23.31 2.14 21.77
N ILE A 18 22.87 0.87 21.79
CA ILE A 18 22.75 0.06 20.58
C ILE A 18 21.70 0.65 19.62
N PHE A 19 20.55 1.10 20.12
CA PHE A 19 19.54 1.74 19.27
C PHE A 19 20.09 3.01 18.63
N LEU A 20 20.78 3.86 19.39
CA LEU A 20 21.44 5.06 18.87
C LEU A 20 22.50 4.72 17.82
N ALA A 21 23.31 3.69 18.05
CA ALA A 21 24.35 3.26 17.11
C ALA A 21 23.80 2.66 15.81
N VAL A 22 22.60 2.06 15.84
CA VAL A 22 21.99 1.39 14.68
C VAL A 22 21.05 2.30 13.90
N TYR A 23 20.26 3.12 14.60
CA TYR A 23 19.17 3.90 14.01
C TYR A 23 19.32 5.42 14.16
N GLY A 24 20.33 5.91 14.88
CA GLY A 24 20.47 7.33 15.16
C GLY A 24 19.40 7.82 16.14
N ALA A 25 18.94 9.06 15.99
CA ALA A 25 17.88 9.63 16.82
C ALA A 25 16.47 9.41 16.23
N ASP A 26 16.39 8.86 15.01
CA ASP A 26 15.22 8.92 14.14
C ASP A 26 14.39 7.63 14.15
N TYR A 27 14.58 6.78 15.17
CA TYR A 27 13.80 5.55 15.30
C TYR A 27 12.37 5.89 15.77
N PRO A 28 11.31 5.42 15.09
CA PRO A 28 9.93 5.86 15.32
C PRO A 28 9.42 5.57 16.73
N HIS A 29 9.89 4.47 17.33
CA HIS A 29 9.59 4.13 18.72
C HIS A 29 10.53 4.88 19.67
N HIS A 30 10.31 6.18 19.82
CA HIS A 30 11.16 7.04 20.65
C HIS A 30 11.25 6.60 22.12
N GLU A 31 10.28 5.82 22.62
CA GLU A 31 10.28 5.25 23.96
C GLU A 31 11.50 4.35 24.25
N VAL A 32 12.16 3.80 23.23
CA VAL A 32 13.40 3.02 23.43
C VAL A 32 14.58 3.89 23.85
N TYR A 33 14.48 5.22 23.71
CA TYR A 33 15.49 6.16 24.19
C TYR A 33 15.22 6.66 25.60
N ASP A 34 14.04 6.37 26.15
CA ASP A 34 13.69 6.67 27.54
C ASP A 34 14.10 5.51 28.45
N GLU A 35 15.11 5.75 29.29
CA GLU A 35 15.63 4.75 30.23
C GLU A 35 14.60 4.31 31.27
N LEU A 36 13.65 5.18 31.66
CA LEU A 36 12.58 4.80 32.59
C LEU A 36 11.61 3.84 31.92
N TRP A 37 11.26 4.09 30.65
CA TRP A 37 10.41 3.20 29.88
C TRP A 37 11.08 1.84 29.64
N LEU A 38 12.36 1.84 29.22
CA LEU A 38 13.14 0.60 29.04
C LEU A 38 13.25 -0.18 30.36
N LYS A 39 13.57 0.49 31.47
CA LYS A 39 13.64 -0.14 32.79
C LYS A 39 12.31 -0.80 33.15
N ARG A 40 11.18 -0.13 32.96
CA ARG A 40 9.85 -0.72 33.18
C ARG A 40 9.59 -1.93 32.27
N SER A 41 10.03 -1.86 31.03
CA SER A 41 9.85 -2.91 30.03
C SER A 41 10.70 -4.16 30.29
N VAL A 42 11.82 -4.02 30.99
CA VAL A 42 12.64 -5.17 31.44
C VAL A 42 11.92 -5.98 32.53
N PHE A 43 11.04 -5.35 33.32
CA PHE A 43 10.35 -6.00 34.44
C PHE A 43 8.88 -6.36 34.16
N THR A 44 8.35 -6.04 32.97
CA THR A 44 6.94 -6.32 32.65
C THR A 44 6.76 -7.73 32.09
N ASP A 45 5.63 -8.36 32.40
CA ASP A 45 5.24 -9.65 31.81
C ASP A 45 4.72 -9.51 30.37
N ASP A 46 4.43 -8.27 29.94
CA ASP A 46 3.93 -7.92 28.61
C ASP A 46 5.02 -7.92 27.52
N ALA A 47 6.29 -8.09 27.89
CA ALA A 47 7.41 -8.11 26.97
C ALA A 47 8.48 -9.11 27.40
N LEU A 48 9.16 -9.71 26.43
CA LEU A 48 10.42 -10.41 26.61
C LEU A 48 11.52 -9.59 25.96
N ILE A 49 12.53 -9.17 26.72
CA ILE A 49 13.70 -8.46 26.19
C ILE A 49 14.93 -9.33 26.42
N LEU A 50 15.64 -9.65 25.33
CA LEU A 50 16.88 -10.40 25.35
C LEU A 50 18.05 -9.52 24.92
N VAL A 51 19.20 -9.74 25.54
CA VAL A 51 20.48 -9.12 25.18
C VAL A 51 21.47 -10.20 24.76
N ALA A 52 22.29 -9.86 23.76
CA ALA A 52 23.48 -10.61 23.39
C ALA A 52 24.69 -9.91 23.99
N GLU A 53 25.44 -10.63 24.83
CA GLU A 53 26.60 -10.15 25.55
C GLU A 53 27.86 -10.82 25.02
N ASP A 54 28.91 -10.04 24.74
CA ASP A 54 30.24 -10.58 24.56
C ASP A 54 30.92 -10.72 25.93
N THR A 55 31.05 -11.95 26.39
CA THR A 55 31.59 -12.27 27.72
C THR A 55 33.06 -11.93 27.89
N ASP A 56 33.81 -11.77 26.79
CA ASP A 56 35.25 -11.51 26.86
C ASP A 56 35.53 -10.04 27.23
N VAL A 57 34.60 -9.15 26.86
CA VAL A 57 34.67 -7.71 27.14
C VAL A 57 33.54 -7.23 28.06
N ASN A 58 32.67 -8.13 28.49
CA ASN A 58 31.50 -7.88 29.36
C ASN A 58 30.63 -6.71 28.85
N ARG A 59 30.29 -6.75 27.55
CA ARG A 59 29.55 -5.69 26.85
C ARG A 59 28.33 -6.27 26.13
N VAL A 60 27.20 -5.58 26.20
CA VAL A 60 26.03 -5.89 25.38
C VAL A 60 26.30 -5.41 23.94
N ILE A 61 26.17 -6.35 23.00
CA ILE A 61 26.48 -6.16 21.58
C ILE A 61 25.23 -6.29 20.68
N GLY A 62 24.11 -6.71 21.24
CA GLY A 62 22.83 -6.78 20.55
C GLY A 62 21.65 -6.90 21.50
N THR A 63 20.48 -6.56 20.99
CA THR A 63 19.21 -6.61 21.73
C THR A 63 18.08 -7.06 20.80
N ALA A 64 17.08 -7.73 21.35
CA ALA A 64 15.88 -8.12 20.64
C ALA A 64 14.72 -8.28 21.61
N SER A 65 13.49 -8.06 21.15
CA SER A 65 12.30 -8.27 22.00
C SER A 65 11.19 -9.05 21.33
N VAL A 66 10.26 -9.52 22.15
CA VAL A 66 8.92 -9.96 21.77
C VAL A 66 7.92 -9.20 22.64
N LEU A 67 7.02 -8.44 22.04
CA LEU A 67 5.91 -7.80 22.75
C LEU A 67 4.66 -8.68 22.69
N PHE A 68 3.94 -8.84 23.79
CA PHE A 68 2.77 -9.72 23.89
C PHE A 68 1.41 -9.00 23.78
N ASP A 69 1.43 -7.70 23.54
CA ASP A 69 0.25 -6.83 23.47
C ASP A 69 -0.06 -6.32 22.06
N PHE A 70 0.44 -7.01 21.02
CA PHE A 70 0.20 -6.65 19.62
C PHE A 70 -1.25 -6.86 19.18
N GLY A 71 -1.84 -7.99 19.62
CA GLY A 71 -3.27 -8.25 19.58
C GLY A 71 -3.93 -7.88 20.91
N ALA A 72 -5.15 -8.33 21.16
CA ALA A 72 -5.65 -8.31 22.53
C ALA A 72 -4.75 -9.23 23.39
N HIS A 73 -4.47 -8.86 24.64
CA HIS A 73 -3.58 -9.64 25.51
C HIS A 73 -3.99 -11.13 25.64
N SER A 74 -5.29 -11.42 25.51
CA SER A 74 -5.84 -12.78 25.50
C SER A 74 -5.60 -13.58 24.22
N ASP A 75 -5.12 -12.96 23.13
CA ASP A 75 -5.03 -13.59 21.82
C ASP A 75 -3.82 -14.52 21.68
N LEU A 76 -2.86 -14.49 22.61
CA LEU A 76 -1.60 -15.24 22.53
C LEU A 76 -0.81 -14.90 21.24
N VAL A 77 -0.80 -13.61 20.88
CA VAL A 77 -0.09 -13.08 19.71
C VAL A 77 1.06 -12.20 20.18
N GLY A 78 2.23 -12.36 19.58
CA GLY A 78 3.38 -11.53 19.91
C GLY A 78 4.11 -10.94 18.70
N GLU A 79 4.61 -9.73 18.86
CA GLU A 79 5.41 -9.03 17.86
C GLU A 79 6.90 -9.18 18.17
N PHE A 80 7.62 -9.81 17.26
CA PHE A 80 9.07 -9.93 17.27
C PHE A 80 9.66 -8.69 16.61
N GLY A 81 10.20 -7.81 17.44
CA GLY A 81 10.73 -6.52 16.99
C GLY A 81 12.03 -6.15 17.67
N ARG A 82 12.45 -4.90 17.44
CA ARG A 82 13.55 -4.26 18.18
C ARG A 82 14.86 -5.07 18.12
N LEU A 83 15.06 -5.82 17.03
CA LEU A 83 16.28 -6.60 16.78
C LEU A 83 17.37 -5.66 16.27
N ALA A 84 18.30 -5.30 17.15
CA ALA A 84 19.41 -4.41 16.86
C ALA A 84 20.72 -5.08 17.24
N VAL A 85 21.73 -4.99 16.37
CA VAL A 85 23.08 -5.51 16.61
C VAL A 85 24.05 -4.36 16.37
N HIS A 86 24.94 -4.13 17.33
CA HIS A 86 25.95 -3.09 17.24
C HIS A 86 26.75 -3.21 15.94
N PRO A 87 27.02 -2.10 15.20
CA PRO A 87 27.66 -2.14 13.89
C PRO A 87 28.95 -2.96 13.82
N ASP A 88 29.80 -2.85 14.84
CA ASP A 88 31.10 -3.56 14.93
C ASP A 88 30.98 -5.08 15.02
N TYR A 89 29.81 -5.59 15.45
CA TYR A 89 29.56 -7.02 15.66
C TYR A 89 28.67 -7.60 14.55
N ARG A 90 28.42 -6.84 13.48
CA ARG A 90 27.75 -7.34 12.29
C ARG A 90 28.55 -8.51 11.71
N ARG A 91 27.86 -9.49 11.12
CA ARG A 91 28.42 -10.74 10.53
C ARG A 91 28.82 -11.84 11.52
N LEU A 92 28.79 -11.59 12.84
CA LEU A 92 28.99 -12.64 13.86
C LEU A 92 27.72 -13.46 14.15
N GLN A 93 26.72 -13.41 13.26
CA GLN A 93 25.43 -14.10 13.40
C GLN A 93 24.63 -13.79 14.69
N VAL A 94 24.95 -12.69 15.40
CA VAL A 94 24.27 -12.26 16.64
C VAL A 94 22.76 -12.17 16.45
N GLY A 95 22.30 -11.58 15.35
CA GLY A 95 20.87 -11.43 15.07
C GLY A 95 20.14 -12.77 14.90
N LYS A 96 20.82 -13.79 14.36
CA LYS A 96 20.29 -15.15 14.26
C LYS A 96 20.18 -15.79 15.65
N LEU A 97 21.24 -15.69 16.44
CA LEU A 97 21.26 -16.22 17.81
C LEU A 97 20.17 -15.59 18.69
N LEU A 98 19.94 -14.27 18.58
CA LEU A 98 18.83 -13.58 19.25
C LEU A 98 17.46 -14.05 18.76
N MET A 99 17.30 -14.36 17.47
CA MET A 99 16.06 -14.92 16.94
C MET A 99 15.80 -16.33 17.50
N ASP A 100 16.81 -17.21 17.45
CA ASP A 100 16.74 -18.58 17.98
C ASP A 100 16.30 -18.58 19.45
N LYS A 101 16.92 -17.72 20.27
CA LYS A 101 16.62 -17.63 21.71
C LYS A 101 15.26 -17.02 22.02
N ARG A 102 14.79 -16.03 21.22
CA ARG A 102 13.42 -15.54 21.34
C ARG A 102 12.41 -16.65 21.08
N LEU A 103 12.62 -17.44 20.02
CA LEU A 103 11.73 -18.55 19.64
C LEU A 103 11.69 -19.64 20.71
N GLU A 104 12.85 -20.02 21.25
CA GLU A 104 12.95 -20.99 22.35
C GLU A 104 12.14 -20.56 23.58
N ALA A 105 12.20 -19.27 23.94
CA ALA A 105 11.54 -18.72 25.11
C ALA A 105 10.02 -18.56 24.96
N ILE A 106 9.50 -18.35 23.73
CA ILE A 106 8.09 -18.04 23.49
C ILE A 106 7.27 -19.19 22.93
N GLN A 107 7.88 -20.29 22.46
CA GLN A 107 7.18 -21.35 21.70
C GLN A 107 5.96 -21.95 22.41
N ASN A 108 5.93 -21.89 23.75
CA ASN A 108 4.81 -22.37 24.59
C ASN A 108 3.95 -21.24 25.17
N ARG A 109 4.21 -19.98 24.79
CA ARG A 109 3.52 -18.77 25.28
C ARG A 109 2.65 -18.13 24.20
N LEU A 110 2.96 -18.35 22.92
CA LEU A 110 2.26 -17.75 21.78
C LEU A 110 1.68 -18.81 20.87
N HIS A 111 0.62 -18.43 20.17
CA HIS A 111 0.05 -19.13 19.04
C HIS A 111 0.48 -18.50 17.72
N VAL A 112 0.61 -17.16 17.68
CA VAL A 112 1.01 -16.44 16.47
C VAL A 112 2.13 -15.46 16.80
N GLY A 113 3.21 -15.52 16.02
CA GLY A 113 4.30 -14.56 16.05
C GLY A 113 4.29 -13.70 14.80
N LEU A 114 4.44 -12.39 14.96
CA LEU A 114 4.51 -11.44 13.85
C LEU A 114 5.85 -10.72 13.83
N VAL A 115 6.36 -10.44 12.65
CA VAL A 115 7.52 -9.56 12.45
C VAL A 115 7.12 -8.45 11.48
N VAL A 116 7.36 -7.21 11.89
CA VAL A 116 7.26 -6.03 11.03
C VAL A 116 8.68 -5.63 10.61
N ALA A 117 9.10 -6.04 9.42
CA ALA A 117 10.48 -5.87 8.95
C ALA A 117 10.60 -4.70 7.97
N ARG A 118 11.60 -3.84 8.18
CA ARG A 118 11.92 -2.75 7.23
C ARG A 118 12.20 -3.27 5.82
N THR A 119 11.86 -2.48 4.81
CA THR A 119 12.06 -2.82 3.40
C THR A 119 13.26 -2.13 2.77
N VAL A 120 13.92 -1.19 3.45
CA VAL A 120 15.16 -0.56 2.96
C VAL A 120 16.36 -1.53 2.93
N HIS A 121 16.26 -2.67 3.61
CA HIS A 121 17.23 -3.76 3.57
C HIS A 121 16.55 -5.14 3.79
N PRO A 122 17.11 -6.25 3.28
CA PRO A 122 16.46 -7.56 3.37
C PRO A 122 16.84 -8.37 4.63
N TYR A 123 17.67 -7.84 5.53
CA TYR A 123 18.28 -8.65 6.60
C TYR A 123 17.28 -9.27 7.58
N ALA A 124 16.38 -8.45 8.14
CA ALA A 124 15.35 -8.93 9.08
C ALA A 124 14.36 -9.88 8.38
N GLN A 125 14.06 -9.62 7.10
CA GLN A 125 13.23 -10.50 6.28
C GLN A 125 13.89 -11.89 6.13
N ARG A 126 15.17 -11.93 5.72
CA ARG A 126 15.94 -13.17 5.56
C ARG A 126 16.06 -13.97 6.86
N ILE A 127 16.33 -13.28 7.97
CA ILE A 127 16.37 -13.93 9.30
C ILE A 127 15.00 -14.52 9.63
N SER A 128 13.91 -13.79 9.43
CA SER A 128 12.58 -14.29 9.77
C SER A 128 12.17 -15.49 8.90
N LEU A 129 12.35 -15.38 7.58
CA LEU A 129 12.05 -16.46 6.63
C LEU A 129 12.85 -17.73 6.94
N SER A 130 14.13 -17.61 7.31
CA SER A 130 14.96 -18.78 7.66
C SER A 130 14.55 -19.45 8.98
N HIS A 131 13.70 -18.80 9.79
CA HIS A 131 13.11 -19.35 11.02
C HIS A 131 11.61 -19.60 10.84
N GLY A 132 11.16 -19.97 9.64
CA GLY A 132 9.80 -20.47 9.42
C GLY A 132 8.69 -19.43 9.53
N PHE A 133 9.03 -18.14 9.44
CA PHE A 133 8.01 -17.12 9.17
C PHE A 133 7.67 -17.12 7.68
N ILE A 134 6.42 -16.82 7.35
CA ILE A 134 5.91 -16.65 5.99
C ILE A 134 5.64 -15.18 5.70
N ALA A 135 5.65 -14.78 4.43
CA ALA A 135 5.25 -13.44 4.03
C ALA A 135 3.72 -13.33 4.11
N ALA A 136 3.22 -12.51 5.05
CA ALA A 136 1.78 -12.36 5.33
C ALA A 136 1.20 -11.05 4.79
N GLY A 137 2.04 -10.05 4.54
CA GLY A 137 1.59 -8.75 4.05
C GLY A 137 2.72 -7.79 3.70
N PHE A 138 2.34 -6.66 3.10
CA PHE A 138 3.20 -5.53 2.83
C PHE A 138 2.46 -4.26 3.26
N LEU A 139 3.07 -3.48 4.15
CA LEU A 139 2.49 -2.31 4.79
C LEU A 139 3.13 -1.06 4.17
N PRO A 140 2.53 -0.49 3.10
CA PRO A 140 3.12 0.62 2.39
C PRO A 140 3.16 1.87 3.27
N LEU A 141 4.31 2.54 3.28
CA LEU A 141 4.52 3.82 3.96
C LEU A 141 4.23 3.79 5.48
N LYS A 142 4.11 2.64 6.15
CA LYS A 142 3.56 2.51 7.51
C LYS A 142 4.12 3.49 8.55
N HIS A 143 5.44 3.53 8.73
CA HIS A 143 6.10 4.28 9.80
C HIS A 143 6.78 5.54 9.28
N PHE A 144 6.76 6.60 10.08
CA PHE A 144 7.39 7.87 9.76
C PHE A 144 8.77 7.97 10.42
N PHE A 145 9.81 8.10 9.58
CA PHE A 145 11.17 8.47 9.99
C PHE A 145 11.43 9.93 9.57
N HIS A 146 12.46 10.22 8.78
CA HIS A 146 12.54 11.48 8.02
C HIS A 146 11.55 11.52 6.84
N HIS A 147 11.19 10.34 6.33
CA HIS A 147 10.16 10.10 5.33
C HIS A 147 9.40 8.82 5.72
N ARG A 148 8.24 8.56 5.10
CA ARG A 148 7.48 7.35 5.36
C ARG A 148 8.14 6.13 4.71
N GLU A 149 8.33 5.07 5.48
CA GLU A 149 8.93 3.82 5.00
C GLU A 149 7.91 2.68 4.97
N SER A 150 8.08 1.79 4.00
CA SER A 150 7.28 0.57 3.89
C SER A 150 7.86 -0.57 4.72
N PHE A 151 7.00 -1.51 5.12
CA PHE A 151 7.38 -2.64 5.95
C PHE A 151 6.78 -3.94 5.42
N ALA A 152 7.52 -5.03 5.53
CA ALA A 152 7.01 -6.37 5.31
C ALA A 152 6.38 -6.89 6.60
N LEU A 153 5.19 -7.49 6.51
CA LEU A 153 4.58 -8.25 7.60
C LEU A 153 4.83 -9.73 7.38
N LEU A 154 5.46 -10.37 8.35
CA LEU A 154 5.74 -11.81 8.34
C LEU A 154 5.04 -12.47 9.53
N ALA A 155 4.58 -13.70 9.37
CA ALA A 155 3.85 -14.44 10.40
C ALA A 155 4.42 -15.85 10.61
N ARG A 156 4.36 -16.34 11.84
CA ARG A 156 4.67 -17.73 12.21
C ARG A 156 3.64 -18.26 13.19
N TYR A 157 3.36 -19.55 13.08
CA TYR A 157 2.37 -20.25 13.90
C TYR A 157 3.04 -21.24 14.85
N PHE A 158 2.50 -21.32 16.06
CA PHE A 158 2.99 -22.16 17.16
C PHE A 158 1.84 -22.92 17.80
N GLY A 159 2.14 -24.04 18.46
CA GLY A 159 1.16 -24.85 19.18
C GLY A 159 -0.10 -25.16 18.34
N ASP A 160 -1.27 -24.94 18.94
CA ASP A 160 -2.56 -25.27 18.35
C ASP A 160 -3.17 -24.14 17.52
N ALA A 161 -2.38 -23.12 17.13
CA ALA A 161 -2.88 -21.94 16.43
C ALA A 161 -3.70 -22.29 15.17
N LEU A 162 -3.18 -23.19 14.33
CA LEU A 162 -3.84 -23.60 13.09
C LEU A 162 -4.91 -24.68 13.32
N ILE A 163 -4.82 -25.45 14.41
CA ILE A 163 -5.84 -26.44 14.79
C ILE A 163 -7.12 -25.72 15.24
N LEU A 164 -6.97 -24.62 15.98
CA LEU A 164 -8.08 -23.79 16.45
C LEU A 164 -8.58 -22.81 15.38
N ARG A 165 -7.91 -22.73 14.22
CA ARG A 165 -8.31 -21.85 13.12
C ARG A 165 -9.69 -22.28 12.60
N ARG A 166 -10.61 -21.33 12.52
CA ARG A 166 -11.89 -21.54 11.85
C ARG A 166 -11.66 -21.83 10.37
N ASN A 167 -12.46 -22.70 9.78
CA ASN A 167 -12.38 -23.02 8.35
C ASN A 167 -13.26 -22.11 7.50
N ASN A 168 -12.97 -22.04 6.21
CA ASN A 168 -13.77 -21.36 5.19
C ASN A 168 -14.00 -19.85 5.45
N PRO A 169 -12.93 -19.05 5.59
CA PRO A 169 -13.07 -17.59 5.59
C PRO A 169 -13.75 -17.10 4.31
N ARG A 170 -14.51 -16.01 4.42
CA ARG A 170 -15.25 -15.38 3.32
C ARG A 170 -14.62 -14.04 2.97
N ILE A 171 -13.81 -14.04 1.93
CA ILE A 171 -13.05 -12.87 1.50
C ILE A 171 -13.68 -12.24 0.27
N ILE A 172 -13.48 -10.93 0.16
CA ILE A 172 -13.85 -10.19 -1.04
C ILE A 172 -12.88 -10.46 -2.20
N PRO A 173 -13.27 -10.28 -3.48
CA PRO A 173 -12.42 -10.56 -4.64
C PRO A 173 -11.06 -9.82 -4.61
N GLU A 174 -11.04 -8.61 -4.07
CA GLU A 174 -9.88 -7.73 -4.00
C GLU A 174 -8.86 -8.21 -2.96
N ALA A 175 -9.28 -9.06 -2.01
CA ALA A 175 -8.39 -9.73 -1.08
C ALA A 175 -7.89 -11.09 -1.61
N TYR A 176 -8.48 -11.63 -2.69
CA TYR A 176 -8.19 -12.99 -3.19
C TYR A 176 -6.71 -13.19 -3.53
N ALA A 177 -6.13 -12.32 -4.36
CA ALA A 177 -4.75 -12.50 -4.81
C ALA A 177 -3.76 -12.53 -3.63
N LEU A 178 -3.99 -11.66 -2.64
CA LEU A 178 -3.19 -11.59 -1.42
C LEU A 178 -3.39 -12.82 -0.53
N ALA A 179 -4.65 -13.17 -0.23
CA ALA A 179 -4.98 -14.33 0.60
C ALA A 179 -4.45 -15.63 -0.02
N ASN A 180 -4.55 -15.78 -1.34
CA ASN A 180 -4.03 -16.94 -2.06
C ASN A 180 -2.50 -17.05 -1.95
N LEU A 181 -1.77 -15.95 -2.10
CA LEU A 181 -0.31 -15.94 -1.92
C LEU A 181 0.10 -16.33 -0.50
N VAL A 182 -0.62 -15.85 0.52
CA VAL A 182 -0.33 -16.19 1.92
C VAL A 182 -0.67 -17.66 2.21
N MET A 183 -1.89 -18.09 1.88
CA MET A 183 -2.39 -19.43 2.21
C MET A 183 -1.72 -20.55 1.40
N SER A 184 -1.05 -20.23 0.30
CA SER A 184 -0.27 -21.20 -0.48
C SER A 184 1.12 -21.47 0.11
N GLN A 185 1.55 -20.71 1.13
CA GLN A 185 2.83 -20.94 1.81
C GLN A 185 2.68 -22.00 2.92
N PRO A 186 3.57 -23.00 3.02
CA PRO A 186 3.53 -23.98 4.10
C PRO A 186 3.61 -23.30 5.49
N PRO A 187 2.91 -23.80 6.52
CA PRO A 187 2.09 -25.02 6.54
C PRO A 187 0.61 -24.81 6.15
N LEU A 188 0.27 -23.69 5.51
CA LEU A 188 -1.11 -23.33 5.22
C LEU A 188 -1.63 -24.01 3.95
N THR A 189 -2.95 -24.05 3.80
CA THR A 189 -3.64 -24.51 2.59
C THR A 189 -4.85 -23.63 2.30
N PRO A 190 -5.03 -23.10 1.08
CA PRO A 190 -6.18 -22.27 0.75
C PRO A 190 -7.52 -23.00 0.96
N ASP A 191 -8.39 -22.42 1.77
CA ASP A 191 -9.75 -22.92 2.08
C ASP A 191 -10.81 -21.80 2.05
N PHE A 192 -10.43 -20.57 1.68
CA PHE A 192 -11.33 -19.43 1.67
C PHE A 192 -12.34 -19.49 0.51
N ILE A 193 -13.48 -18.86 0.73
CA ILE A 193 -14.56 -18.65 -0.23
C ILE A 193 -14.50 -17.19 -0.66
N VAL A 194 -14.47 -16.95 -1.98
CA VAL A 194 -14.61 -15.60 -2.54
C VAL A 194 -16.10 -15.24 -2.58
N ASP A 195 -16.47 -14.16 -1.89
CA ASP A 195 -17.83 -13.65 -1.82
C ASP A 195 -17.96 -12.42 -2.72
N GLU A 196 -18.51 -12.62 -3.91
CA GLU A 196 -18.73 -11.57 -4.92
C GLU A 196 -20.00 -10.74 -4.66
N ASP A 197 -20.95 -11.29 -3.89
CA ASP A 197 -22.31 -10.76 -3.75
C ASP A 197 -22.52 -9.95 -2.47
N ALA A 198 -21.57 -9.98 -1.53
CA ALA A 198 -21.68 -9.24 -0.28
C ALA A 198 -21.96 -7.74 -0.54
N ALA A 199 -23.12 -7.28 -0.09
CA ALA A 199 -23.43 -5.85 -0.08
C ALA A 199 -22.70 -5.16 1.08
N PRO A 200 -22.25 -3.90 0.93
CA PRO A 200 -21.71 -3.12 2.04
C PRO A 200 -22.79 -2.85 3.12
N TYR A 201 -22.36 -2.41 4.30
CA TYR A 201 -23.24 -1.74 5.25
C TYR A 201 -23.93 -0.54 4.58
N PRO A 202 -25.23 -0.32 4.84
CA PRO A 202 -26.01 0.70 4.16
C PRO A 202 -25.65 2.08 4.71
N SER A 203 -25.80 3.11 3.89
CA SER A 203 -25.91 4.48 4.39
C SER A 203 -27.34 4.74 4.84
N GLY A 204 -27.51 5.48 5.94
CA GLY A 204 -28.84 5.77 6.47
C GLY A 204 -28.78 6.45 7.83
N GLY A 205 -29.95 6.89 8.28
CA GLY A 205 -30.13 7.53 9.58
C GLY A 205 -29.64 8.98 9.66
N ILE A 206 -30.10 9.68 10.69
CA ILE A 206 -29.59 10.99 11.08
C ILE A 206 -28.94 10.81 12.44
N TYR A 207 -27.62 10.97 12.46
CA TYR A 207 -26.80 10.80 13.65
C TYR A 207 -25.93 12.01 13.88
N THR A 208 -25.57 12.23 15.14
CA THR A 208 -24.51 13.15 15.51
C THR A 208 -23.31 12.37 16.04
N ILE A 209 -22.12 12.95 15.91
CA ILE A 209 -20.88 12.35 16.40
C ILE A 209 -20.28 13.18 17.54
N GLU A 210 -19.84 12.52 18.60
CA GLU A 210 -19.13 13.14 19.73
C GLU A 210 -18.01 12.23 20.25
N GLN A 211 -17.07 12.77 21.01
CA GLN A 211 -16.03 11.96 21.65
C GLN A 211 -16.54 11.37 22.98
N LEU A 212 -16.20 10.12 23.26
CA LEU A 212 -16.60 9.45 24.50
C LEU A 212 -16.09 10.17 25.74
N GLN A 213 -17.03 10.44 26.66
CA GLN A 213 -16.75 10.87 28.03
C GLN A 213 -17.08 9.73 29.00
N ALA A 214 -16.64 9.84 30.26
CA ALA A 214 -16.87 8.82 31.30
C ALA A 214 -18.34 8.42 31.45
N GLU A 215 -19.26 9.37 31.27
CA GLU A 215 -20.72 9.18 31.35
C GLU A 215 -21.28 8.29 30.23
N GLY A 216 -20.65 8.25 29.06
CA GLY A 216 -21.06 7.42 27.92
C GLY A 216 -20.64 5.95 28.04
N TYR A 217 -19.65 5.66 28.89
CA TYR A 217 -19.05 4.33 29.00
C TYR A 217 -20.06 3.24 29.41
N PRO A 218 -20.93 3.43 30.44
CA PRO A 218 -21.95 2.43 30.80
C PRO A 218 -22.97 2.16 29.69
N ALA A 219 -23.28 3.17 28.86
CA ALA A 219 -24.23 3.00 27.75
C ALA A 219 -23.64 2.10 26.66
N LEU A 220 -22.37 2.24 26.33
CA LEU A 220 -21.69 1.38 25.36
C LEU A 220 -21.57 -0.07 25.85
N LEU A 221 -21.19 -0.28 27.11
CA LEU A 221 -21.13 -1.64 27.68
C LEU A 221 -22.49 -2.36 27.62
N ARG A 222 -23.60 -1.63 27.70
CA ARG A 222 -24.95 -2.21 27.53
C ARG A 222 -25.23 -2.65 26.09
N ILE A 223 -24.65 -1.98 25.10
CA ILE A 223 -24.74 -2.40 23.71
C ILE A 223 -23.93 -3.70 23.51
N GLU A 224 -22.72 -3.74 24.06
CA GLU A 224 -21.82 -4.90 23.96
C GLU A 224 -22.40 -6.18 24.60
N ARG A 225 -23.13 -6.07 25.72
CA ARG A 225 -23.72 -7.17 26.51
C ARG A 225 -24.85 -7.99 25.84
N GLY A 226 -24.90 -8.06 24.51
CA GLY A 226 -25.85 -8.92 23.79
C GLY A 226 -26.65 -8.22 22.70
N ARG A 227 -26.27 -6.99 22.32
CA ARG A 227 -26.83 -6.30 21.14
C ARG A 227 -25.82 -6.17 20.00
N VAL A 228 -24.54 -6.42 20.25
CA VAL A 228 -23.53 -6.51 19.20
C VAL A 228 -23.73 -7.81 18.42
N ARG A 229 -24.04 -7.65 17.13
CA ARG A 229 -23.93 -8.72 16.13
C ARG A 229 -22.43 -8.95 15.93
N ASN A 230 -21.95 -10.18 16.12
CA ASN A 230 -20.57 -10.68 15.90
C ASN A 230 -19.48 -9.63 15.63
N ARG A 231 -18.46 -9.53 16.48
CA ARG A 231 -17.35 -8.58 16.29
C ARG A 231 -16.64 -8.79 14.95
N GLU A 232 -16.51 -7.71 14.17
CA GLU A 232 -15.88 -7.76 12.84
C GLU A 232 -14.53 -7.04 12.78
N ILE A 233 -14.28 -6.07 13.68
CA ILE A 233 -13.02 -5.30 13.75
C ILE A 233 -12.28 -5.67 15.03
N PHE A 234 -10.98 -5.93 14.91
CA PHE A 234 -10.13 -6.37 16.01
C PHE A 234 -8.94 -5.44 16.22
N GLY A 235 -8.41 -5.44 17.44
CA GLY A 235 -7.22 -4.68 17.79
C GLY A 235 -6.79 -4.94 19.24
N PRO A 236 -5.78 -4.21 19.72
CA PRO A 236 -5.14 -4.51 21.01
C PRO A 236 -5.99 -4.15 22.23
N MET A 237 -7.10 -3.46 22.02
CA MET A 237 -8.01 -2.97 23.04
C MET A 237 -9.38 -3.65 22.93
N ARG A 238 -10.12 -3.66 24.05
CA ARG A 238 -11.57 -3.96 24.14
C ARG A 238 -12.24 -2.99 25.14
N LEU A 239 -13.49 -2.56 24.89
CA LEU A 239 -14.20 -1.63 25.78
C LEU A 239 -14.34 -2.19 27.20
N ASP A 240 -14.54 -3.50 27.29
CA ASP A 240 -14.67 -4.28 28.53
C ASP A 240 -13.37 -4.36 29.36
N TYR A 241 -12.21 -3.96 28.82
CA TYR A 241 -10.94 -3.88 29.57
C TYR A 241 -10.92 -2.79 30.63
N GLY A 242 -11.90 -1.89 30.62
CA GLY A 242 -12.06 -0.86 31.63
C GLY A 242 -11.52 0.50 31.20
N PHE A 243 -12.25 1.56 31.57
CA PHE A 243 -11.99 2.94 31.18
C PHE A 243 -10.56 3.43 31.48
N PHE A 244 -9.95 3.03 32.60
CA PHE A 244 -8.57 3.42 32.94
C PHE A 244 -7.53 2.83 31.97
N LYS A 245 -7.70 1.57 31.56
CA LYS A 245 -6.79 0.92 30.61
C LYS A 245 -6.90 1.57 29.23
N LEU A 246 -8.12 1.96 28.83
CA LEU A 246 -8.37 2.75 27.63
C LEU A 246 -7.58 4.07 27.64
N HIS A 247 -7.66 4.83 28.75
CA HIS A 247 -6.96 6.11 28.88
C HIS A 247 -5.44 5.96 28.86
N SER A 248 -4.91 4.93 29.54
CA SER A 248 -3.46 4.70 29.60
C SER A 248 -2.82 4.34 28.26
N ARG A 249 -3.61 3.93 27.27
CA ARG A 249 -3.15 3.45 25.95
C ARG A 249 -3.48 4.44 24.81
N GLN A 250 -3.77 5.70 25.14
CA GLN A 250 -4.14 6.74 24.16
C GLN A 250 -5.27 6.31 23.21
N THR A 251 -6.21 5.52 23.75
CA THR A 251 -7.38 5.07 22.98
C THR A 251 -8.48 6.13 23.10
N SER A 252 -9.26 6.29 22.04
CA SER A 252 -10.41 7.19 21.98
C SER A 252 -11.59 6.50 21.31
N TYR A 253 -12.78 7.00 21.56
CA TYR A 253 -14.00 6.55 20.91
C TYR A 253 -14.76 7.74 20.35
N PHE A 254 -15.25 7.61 19.13
CA PHE A 254 -16.35 8.44 18.65
C PHE A 254 -17.68 7.72 18.86
N LEU A 255 -18.67 8.43 19.38
CA LEU A 255 -20.01 7.96 19.65
C LEU A 255 -20.96 8.43 18.55
N ALA A 256 -21.80 7.54 18.05
CA ALA A 256 -22.97 7.90 17.27
C ALA A 256 -24.18 8.08 18.19
N ARG A 257 -24.89 9.20 18.02
CA ARG A 257 -26.13 9.50 18.75
C ARG A 257 -27.31 9.67 17.82
N SER A 258 -28.47 9.16 18.24
CA SER A 258 -29.77 9.43 17.62
C SER A 258 -30.78 9.79 18.71
N GLY A 259 -31.47 10.92 18.56
CA GLY A 259 -32.49 11.35 19.52
C GLY A 259 -31.99 11.46 20.97
N GLY A 260 -30.71 11.82 21.19
CA GLY A 260 -30.13 11.90 22.53
C GLY A 260 -29.72 10.55 23.15
N HIS A 261 -29.77 9.45 22.40
CA HIS A 261 -29.30 8.13 22.83
C HIS A 261 -28.04 7.71 22.07
N ILE A 262 -27.11 7.07 22.77
CA ILE A 262 -25.93 6.44 22.14
C ILE A 262 -26.40 5.18 21.40
N VAL A 263 -26.13 5.13 20.10
CA VAL A 263 -26.54 4.02 19.22
C VAL A 263 -25.35 3.23 18.66
N GLY A 264 -24.14 3.74 18.85
CA GLY A 264 -22.91 3.03 18.50
C GLY A 264 -21.67 3.83 18.87
N ALA A 265 -20.51 3.21 18.68
CA ALA A 265 -19.21 3.83 18.79
C ALA A 265 -18.17 3.15 17.92
N ILE A 266 -17.16 3.91 17.51
CA ILE A 266 -15.95 3.41 16.86
C ILE A 266 -14.74 3.80 17.71
N GLY A 267 -13.95 2.80 18.06
CA GLY A 267 -12.79 2.95 18.91
C GLY A 267 -11.49 2.87 18.12
N TYR A 268 -10.57 3.79 18.41
CA TYR A 268 -9.31 3.92 17.71
C TYR A 268 -8.16 4.37 18.63
N THR A 269 -6.95 3.94 18.32
CA THR A 269 -5.71 4.52 18.85
C THR A 269 -5.14 5.49 17.83
N MET A 270 -4.51 6.56 18.30
CA MET A 270 -3.87 7.56 17.46
C MET A 270 -2.42 7.73 17.89
N ASP A 271 -1.50 7.67 16.93
CA ASP A 271 -0.12 8.09 17.12
C ASP A 271 0.05 9.48 16.50
N PRO A 272 0.22 10.55 17.31
CA PRO A 272 0.38 11.90 16.80
C PRO A 272 1.74 12.15 16.15
N VAL A 273 2.76 11.34 16.45
CA VAL A 273 4.11 11.48 15.87
C VAL A 273 4.13 10.84 14.49
N GLU A 274 3.55 9.64 14.35
CA GLU A 274 3.49 8.94 13.06
C GLU A 274 2.35 9.38 12.14
N HIS A 275 1.44 10.22 12.67
CA HIS A 275 0.19 10.61 12.03
C HIS A 275 -0.64 9.39 11.59
N THR A 276 -0.75 8.39 12.47
CA THR A 276 -1.46 7.13 12.20
C THR A 276 -2.67 6.94 13.11
N VAL A 277 -3.67 6.26 12.59
CA VAL A 277 -4.84 5.78 13.34
C VAL A 277 -4.99 4.27 13.13
N ARG A 278 -5.22 3.54 14.23
CA ARG A 278 -5.60 2.13 14.18
C ARG A 278 -6.98 1.96 14.81
N VAL A 279 -7.93 1.47 14.03
CA VAL A 279 -9.26 1.11 14.53
C VAL A 279 -9.16 -0.26 15.18
N PHE A 280 -9.63 -0.37 16.43
CA PHE A 280 -9.54 -1.62 17.19
C PHE A 280 -10.91 -2.24 17.48
N GLU A 281 -12.00 -1.48 17.37
CA GLU A 281 -13.34 -1.95 17.73
C GLU A 281 -14.42 -1.05 17.13
N LEU A 282 -15.58 -1.65 16.83
CA LEU A 282 -16.78 -0.96 16.40
C LEU A 282 -17.99 -1.63 17.06
N ILE A 283 -18.83 -0.81 17.67
CA ILE A 283 -20.01 -1.20 18.43
C ILE A 283 -21.20 -0.48 17.81
N ALA A 284 -22.24 -1.18 17.39
CA ALA A 284 -23.42 -0.55 16.78
C ALA A 284 -24.69 -1.31 17.08
N LEU A 285 -25.81 -0.59 17.24
CA LEU A 285 -27.15 -1.16 17.38
C LEU A 285 -27.85 -1.44 16.05
N ALA A 286 -27.39 -0.83 14.96
CA ALA A 286 -27.97 -0.95 13.63
C ALA A 286 -26.89 -0.90 12.54
N ASP A 287 -27.20 -1.50 11.40
CA ASP A 287 -26.26 -1.65 10.28
C ASP A 287 -25.85 -0.31 9.65
N ASP A 288 -26.75 0.67 9.60
CA ASP A 288 -26.49 2.01 9.05
C ASP A 288 -25.56 2.85 9.95
N VAL A 289 -25.63 2.66 11.27
CA VAL A 289 -24.71 3.27 12.24
C VAL A 289 -23.26 2.83 11.99
N VAL A 290 -23.03 1.58 11.56
CA VAL A 290 -21.70 1.06 11.24
C VAL A 290 -21.03 1.91 10.16
N ARG A 291 -21.75 2.13 9.05
CA ARG A 291 -21.22 2.94 7.94
C ARG A 291 -21.03 4.39 8.34
N PHE A 292 -22.00 4.97 9.07
CA PHE A 292 -21.89 6.34 9.58
C PHE A 292 -20.60 6.56 10.38
N LEU A 293 -20.32 5.66 11.34
CA LEU A 293 -19.13 5.75 12.19
C LEU A 293 -17.82 5.66 11.40
N LEU A 294 -17.74 4.76 10.41
CA LEU A 294 -16.56 4.62 9.55
C LEU A 294 -16.35 5.86 8.67
N VAL A 295 -17.42 6.39 8.07
CA VAL A 295 -17.38 7.62 7.26
C VAL A 295 -16.91 8.81 8.10
N GLU A 296 -17.48 9.00 9.30
CA GLU A 296 -17.08 10.12 10.14
C GLU A 296 -15.66 9.97 10.71
N LEU A 297 -15.22 8.75 11.05
CA LEU A 297 -13.84 8.52 11.43
C LEU A 297 -12.90 8.93 10.28
N GLU A 298 -13.15 8.45 9.06
CA GLU A 298 -12.36 8.81 7.88
C GLU A 298 -12.34 10.32 7.66
N ARG A 299 -13.53 10.96 7.69
CA ARG A 299 -13.68 12.40 7.49
C ARG A 299 -12.86 13.18 8.52
N LYS A 300 -12.98 12.84 9.80
CA LYS A 300 -12.21 13.49 10.89
C LYS A 300 -10.71 13.26 10.75
N CYS A 301 -10.30 12.04 10.41
CA CYS A 301 -8.89 11.73 10.16
C CYS A 301 -8.31 12.60 9.03
N ARG A 302 -9.07 12.78 7.95
CA ARG A 302 -8.66 13.53 6.74
C ARG A 302 -8.72 15.05 6.92
N GLU A 303 -9.77 15.57 7.54
CA GLU A 303 -10.08 17.01 7.56
C GLU A 303 -9.66 17.72 8.86
N GLU A 304 -9.66 17.01 9.99
CA GLU A 304 -9.50 17.63 11.32
C GLU A 304 -8.19 17.19 12.01
N MET A 305 -7.77 15.94 11.84
CA MET A 305 -6.69 15.33 12.64
C MET A 305 -5.34 15.21 11.88
N GLY A 306 -5.30 15.50 10.57
CA GLY A 306 -4.07 15.42 9.79
C GLY A 306 -3.48 14.01 9.69
N ILE A 307 -4.31 12.97 9.75
CA ILE A 307 -3.88 11.57 9.73
C ILE A 307 -3.56 11.15 8.30
N GLU A 308 -2.42 10.50 8.11
CA GLU A 308 -1.95 10.07 6.79
C GLU A 308 -2.23 8.59 6.52
N TYR A 309 -2.32 7.78 7.59
CA TYR A 309 -2.42 6.33 7.51
C TYR A 309 -3.44 5.81 8.51
N ILE A 310 -4.47 5.12 8.00
CA ILE A 310 -5.52 4.52 8.81
C ILE A 310 -5.49 3.02 8.57
N GLU A 311 -5.34 2.22 9.63
CA GLU A 311 -5.39 0.76 9.55
C GLU A 311 -6.54 0.14 10.35
N VAL A 312 -7.09 -0.95 9.80
CA VAL A 312 -8.18 -1.72 10.39
C VAL A 312 -7.87 -3.21 10.20
N ASP A 313 -7.91 -3.98 11.28
CA ASP A 313 -7.88 -5.45 11.21
C ASP A 313 -9.32 -5.95 11.19
N VAL A 314 -9.79 -6.39 10.01
CA VAL A 314 -11.15 -6.90 9.83
C VAL A 314 -11.16 -8.42 9.73
N SER A 315 -12.19 -9.04 10.30
CA SER A 315 -12.44 -10.47 10.16
C SER A 315 -12.50 -10.90 8.70
N ALA A 316 -11.75 -11.92 8.33
CA ALA A 316 -11.90 -12.59 7.04
C ALA A 316 -13.25 -13.32 6.91
N TYR A 317 -14.10 -13.32 7.93
CA TYR A 317 -15.46 -13.87 7.91
C TYR A 317 -16.55 -12.80 7.75
N ALA A 318 -16.17 -11.54 7.60
CA ALA A 318 -17.06 -10.39 7.47
C ALA A 318 -16.92 -9.72 6.10
N PRO A 319 -17.34 -10.36 4.99
CA PRO A 319 -17.18 -9.80 3.64
C PRO A 319 -17.93 -8.47 3.47
N ARG A 320 -19.07 -8.28 4.15
CA ARG A 320 -19.80 -7.01 4.19
C ARG A 320 -18.96 -5.86 4.74
N MET A 321 -18.25 -6.06 5.85
CA MET A 321 -17.34 -5.06 6.42
C MET A 321 -16.15 -4.80 5.48
N GLN A 322 -15.56 -5.85 4.91
CA GLN A 322 -14.49 -5.74 3.92
C GLN A 322 -14.93 -4.88 2.71
N ARG A 323 -16.16 -5.09 2.19
CA ARG A 323 -16.76 -4.28 1.12
C ARG A 323 -16.96 -2.83 1.53
N THR A 324 -17.50 -2.58 2.74
CA THR A 324 -17.67 -1.21 3.26
C THR A 324 -16.34 -0.48 3.38
N LEU A 325 -15.32 -1.13 3.92
CA LEU A 325 -13.98 -0.56 4.01
C LEU A 325 -13.40 -0.28 2.62
N LEU A 326 -13.60 -1.17 1.65
CA LEU A 326 -13.16 -0.93 0.27
C LEU A 326 -13.85 0.29 -0.37
N GLU A 327 -15.16 0.46 -0.19
CA GLU A 327 -15.87 1.67 -0.67
C GLU A 327 -15.39 2.96 -0.01
N LEU A 328 -14.78 2.84 1.18
CA LEU A 328 -14.09 3.92 1.88
C LEU A 328 -12.59 3.95 1.55
N ASN A 329 -12.17 3.37 0.42
CA ASN A 329 -10.79 3.24 -0.08
C ASN A 329 -9.77 2.66 0.91
N PHE A 330 -10.21 1.79 1.81
CA PHE A 330 -9.28 0.92 2.52
C PHE A 330 -8.97 -0.28 1.63
N LEU A 331 -7.70 -0.62 1.49
CA LEU A 331 -7.24 -1.69 0.61
C LEU A 331 -6.61 -2.82 1.42
N PRO A 332 -6.79 -4.09 1.04
CA PRO A 332 -6.10 -5.21 1.68
C PRO A 332 -4.58 -5.06 1.55
N VAL A 333 -3.88 -5.12 2.69
CA VAL A 333 -2.40 -5.02 2.77
C VAL A 333 -1.75 -6.23 3.41
N ALA A 334 -2.52 -7.00 4.20
CA ALA A 334 -2.07 -8.28 4.73
C ALA A 334 -3.24 -9.26 4.89
N TYR A 335 -2.93 -10.54 4.83
CA TYR A 335 -3.81 -11.62 5.25
C TYR A 335 -3.10 -12.41 6.35
N VAL A 336 -3.69 -12.50 7.53
CA VAL A 336 -3.06 -13.20 8.67
C VAL A 336 -4.01 -14.27 9.20
N PRO A 337 -3.77 -15.54 8.85
CA PRO A 337 -4.49 -16.69 9.37
C PRO A 337 -4.44 -16.80 10.89
N ALA A 338 -5.51 -17.31 11.50
CA ALA A 338 -5.59 -17.61 12.93
C ALA A 338 -5.13 -16.46 13.86
N MET A 339 -5.19 -15.21 13.42
CA MET A 339 -4.60 -14.09 14.14
C MET A 339 -5.31 -13.85 15.47
N VAL A 340 -6.64 -13.81 15.45
CA VAL A 340 -7.45 -13.38 16.60
C VAL A 340 -8.02 -14.58 17.31
N PHE A 341 -7.90 -14.64 18.65
CA PHE A 341 -8.65 -15.61 19.44
C PHE A 341 -10.01 -15.02 19.82
N TYR A 342 -11.08 -15.58 19.26
CA TYR A 342 -12.44 -15.12 19.49
C TYR A 342 -13.31 -16.27 19.99
N GLN A 343 -13.77 -16.13 21.24
CA GLN A 343 -14.54 -17.14 21.96
C GLN A 343 -13.77 -18.47 22.10
N VAL A 344 -13.95 -19.40 21.17
CA VAL A 344 -13.40 -20.76 21.21
C VAL A 344 -12.56 -21.11 19.99
N GLU A 345 -12.43 -20.17 19.03
CA GLU A 345 -11.79 -20.40 17.75
C GLU A 345 -10.84 -19.24 17.40
N ARG A 346 -9.99 -19.47 16.40
CA ARG A 346 -9.10 -18.45 15.84
C ARG A 346 -9.59 -17.97 14.50
N LEU A 347 -9.75 -16.66 14.38
CA LEU A 347 -10.21 -16.01 13.16
C LEU A 347 -9.02 -15.47 12.36
N ASP A 348 -9.10 -15.70 11.06
CA ASP A 348 -8.28 -15.03 10.07
C ASP A 348 -8.66 -13.56 9.98
N ILE A 349 -7.67 -12.71 9.71
CA ILE A 349 -7.90 -11.28 9.47
C ILE A 349 -7.42 -10.87 8.09
N VAL A 350 -8.13 -9.91 7.51
CA VAL A 350 -7.63 -9.06 6.42
C VAL A 350 -7.25 -7.74 7.05
N LYS A 351 -5.97 -7.37 7.02
CA LYS A 351 -5.56 -6.02 7.39
C LYS A 351 -5.84 -5.10 6.21
N MET A 352 -6.61 -4.05 6.44
CA MET A 352 -6.95 -3.07 5.42
C MET A 352 -6.45 -1.69 5.81
N VAL A 353 -5.91 -0.95 4.83
CA VAL A 353 -5.29 0.36 5.04
C VAL A 353 -5.83 1.38 4.06
N ARG A 354 -6.10 2.57 4.57
CA ARG A 354 -6.31 3.78 3.77
C ARG A 354 -5.12 4.71 3.92
N LEU A 355 -4.56 5.13 2.80
CA LEU A 355 -3.55 6.18 2.72
C LEU A 355 -4.23 7.49 2.31
N ASN A 356 -4.23 8.49 3.20
CA ASN A 356 -4.77 9.81 2.88
C ASN A 356 -3.79 10.64 2.04
N LYS A 357 -2.49 10.29 2.07
CA LYS A 357 -1.46 10.84 1.18
C LYS A 357 -0.66 9.71 0.57
N LEU A 358 -0.62 9.66 -0.75
CA LEU A 358 0.28 8.77 -1.49
C LEU A 358 1.64 9.46 -1.65
N GLN A 359 2.72 8.73 -1.41
CA GLN A 359 4.09 9.21 -1.54
C GLN A 359 4.90 8.12 -2.27
N ASP A 360 6.05 8.50 -2.84
CA ASP A 360 7.00 7.52 -3.35
C ASP A 360 7.41 6.54 -2.24
N LEU A 361 7.52 5.26 -2.56
CA LEU A 361 7.87 4.23 -1.57
C LEU A 361 9.36 4.25 -1.21
N GLY A 362 10.17 4.98 -1.96
CA GLY A 362 11.62 4.91 -1.90
C GLY A 362 12.17 3.56 -2.39
N PRO A 363 13.48 3.34 -2.25
CA PRO A 363 14.11 2.10 -2.65
C PRO A 363 13.64 0.92 -1.78
N LEU A 364 13.17 -0.15 -2.43
CA LEU A 364 12.76 -1.39 -1.78
C LEU A 364 13.79 -2.49 -2.01
N ALA A 365 14.27 -3.09 -0.93
CA ALA A 365 15.13 -4.26 -0.90
C ALA A 365 14.36 -5.44 -0.29
N LEU A 366 13.61 -6.14 -1.14
CA LEU A 366 12.72 -7.22 -0.74
C LEU A 366 13.32 -8.60 -1.02
N THR A 367 12.97 -9.55 -0.18
CA THR A 367 13.14 -10.99 -0.47
C THR A 367 12.04 -11.47 -1.40
N GLU A 368 12.27 -12.55 -2.16
CA GLU A 368 11.33 -13.04 -3.18
C GLU A 368 9.89 -13.27 -2.64
N PRO A 369 9.66 -13.94 -1.49
CA PRO A 369 8.30 -14.09 -0.97
C PRO A 369 7.63 -12.76 -0.59
N VAL A 370 8.42 -11.82 -0.07
CA VAL A 370 7.93 -10.49 0.31
C VAL A 370 7.63 -9.64 -0.92
N GLN A 371 8.45 -9.74 -1.97
CA GLN A 371 8.23 -9.04 -3.24
C GLN A 371 6.90 -9.45 -3.87
N ALA A 372 6.60 -10.75 -3.91
CA ALA A 372 5.34 -11.25 -4.48
C ALA A 372 4.10 -10.66 -3.77
N VAL A 373 4.16 -10.57 -2.44
CA VAL A 373 3.08 -9.95 -1.64
C VAL A 373 3.03 -8.43 -1.86
N ALA A 374 4.18 -7.77 -1.90
CA ALA A 374 4.27 -6.32 -2.14
C ALA A 374 3.68 -5.94 -3.51
N ASP A 375 3.97 -6.70 -4.57
CA ASP A 375 3.48 -6.45 -5.91
C ASP A 375 1.95 -6.48 -5.99
N VAL A 376 1.31 -7.42 -5.27
CA VAL A 376 -0.16 -7.50 -5.19
C VAL A 376 -0.73 -6.30 -4.45
N VAL A 377 -0.17 -5.95 -3.29
CA VAL A 377 -0.64 -4.82 -2.49
C VAL A 377 -0.49 -3.51 -3.28
N MET A 378 0.69 -3.28 -3.88
CA MET A 378 0.96 -2.06 -4.62
C MET A 378 0.10 -1.91 -5.86
N ARG A 379 -0.19 -3.01 -6.57
CA ARG A 379 -1.17 -3.00 -7.65
C ARG A 379 -2.54 -2.52 -7.18
N GLY A 380 -2.99 -2.97 -6.01
CA GLY A 380 -4.25 -2.52 -5.41
C GLY A 380 -4.30 -1.01 -5.16
N PHE A 381 -3.23 -0.42 -4.62
CA PHE A 381 -3.15 1.04 -4.40
C PHE A 381 -3.13 1.83 -5.71
N SER A 382 -2.41 1.34 -6.72
CA SER A 382 -2.43 1.95 -8.06
C SER A 382 -3.85 1.92 -8.65
N THR A 383 -4.55 0.79 -8.55
CA THR A 383 -5.90 0.65 -9.13
C THR A 383 -7.00 1.41 -8.36
N CYS A 384 -6.91 1.58 -7.04
CA CYS A 384 -8.02 2.18 -6.26
C CYS A 384 -7.81 3.66 -5.89
N VAL A 385 -6.57 4.12 -5.74
CA VAL A 385 -6.29 5.52 -5.32
C VAL A 385 -5.84 6.38 -6.51
N ILE A 386 -4.95 5.83 -7.34
CA ILE A 386 -4.41 6.56 -8.50
C ILE A 386 -5.42 6.52 -9.65
N ALA A 387 -6.02 5.35 -9.91
CA ALA A 387 -6.90 5.19 -11.06
C ALA A 387 -8.10 6.15 -11.11
N PRO A 388 -8.82 6.51 -10.02
CA PRO A 388 -9.91 7.47 -10.11
C PRO A 388 -9.47 8.91 -10.43
N ARG A 389 -8.37 9.37 -9.81
CA ARG A 389 -7.77 10.69 -10.11
C ARG A 389 -7.26 10.73 -11.54
N MET A 390 -6.55 9.68 -11.93
CA MET A 390 -6.04 9.51 -13.28
C MET A 390 -7.15 9.30 -14.30
N ALA A 391 -8.25 8.64 -13.97
CA ALA A 391 -9.42 8.48 -14.83
C ALA A 391 -10.05 9.83 -15.16
N GLN A 392 -10.05 10.77 -14.20
CA GLN A 392 -10.50 12.13 -14.48
C GLN A 392 -9.56 12.84 -15.46
N ALA A 393 -8.23 12.71 -15.29
CA ALA A 393 -7.26 13.28 -16.22
C ALA A 393 -7.33 12.61 -17.61
N ILE A 394 -7.49 11.28 -17.66
CA ILE A 394 -7.61 10.47 -18.87
C ILE A 394 -8.81 10.90 -19.70
N LYS A 395 -9.95 11.21 -19.08
CA LYS A 395 -11.13 11.68 -19.80
C LYS A 395 -10.91 12.98 -20.58
N GLU A 396 -10.01 13.84 -20.11
CA GLU A 396 -9.66 15.10 -20.76
C GLU A 396 -8.68 14.89 -21.93
N ILE A 397 -8.00 13.74 -21.99
CA ILE A 397 -7.04 13.43 -23.05
C ILE A 397 -7.79 13.04 -24.32
N PRO A 398 -7.51 13.67 -25.48
CA PRO A 398 -8.24 13.40 -26.73
C PRO A 398 -8.26 11.92 -27.16
N LEU A 399 -7.19 11.18 -26.84
CA LEU A 399 -7.08 9.75 -27.14
C LEU A 399 -8.16 8.90 -26.42
N PHE A 400 -8.62 9.34 -25.25
CA PHE A 400 -9.55 8.58 -24.39
C PHE A 400 -10.91 9.26 -24.25
N HIS A 401 -11.14 10.33 -25.01
CA HIS A 401 -12.40 11.06 -25.00
C HIS A 401 -13.59 10.15 -25.36
N GLY A 402 -14.65 10.19 -24.56
CA GLY A 402 -15.84 9.36 -24.72
C GLY A 402 -15.86 8.08 -23.88
N LEU A 403 -14.78 7.76 -23.14
CA LEU A 403 -14.85 6.74 -22.09
C LEU A 403 -15.77 7.21 -20.95
N ASN A 404 -16.67 6.34 -20.51
CA ASN A 404 -17.46 6.58 -19.30
C ASN A 404 -16.59 6.43 -18.03
N SER A 405 -17.12 6.77 -16.86
CA SER A 405 -16.37 6.72 -15.59
C SER A 405 -15.81 5.35 -15.26
N GLU A 406 -16.57 4.28 -15.47
CA GLU A 406 -16.13 2.91 -15.20
C GLU A 406 -15.00 2.50 -16.15
N GLN A 407 -15.17 2.78 -17.44
CA GLN A 407 -14.17 2.50 -18.47
C GLN A 407 -12.86 3.27 -18.24
N ALA A 408 -12.95 4.55 -17.87
CA ALA A 408 -11.79 5.37 -17.55
C ALA A 408 -11.06 4.86 -16.30
N ILE A 409 -11.79 4.42 -15.26
CA ILE A 409 -11.20 3.80 -14.06
C ILE A 409 -10.48 2.48 -14.42
N ARG A 410 -11.08 1.65 -15.28
CA ARG A 410 -10.45 0.40 -15.74
C ARG A 410 -9.15 0.65 -16.48
N LEU A 411 -9.16 1.58 -17.43
CA LEU A 411 -7.95 1.98 -18.16
C LEU A 411 -6.91 2.58 -17.22
N ALA A 412 -7.34 3.45 -16.30
CA ALA A 412 -6.44 4.02 -15.33
C ALA A 412 -5.84 2.96 -14.38
N GLY A 413 -6.60 1.91 -14.06
CA GLY A 413 -6.15 0.83 -13.19
C GLY A 413 -4.97 0.02 -13.73
N ILE A 414 -4.68 0.12 -15.03
CA ILE A 414 -3.57 -0.57 -15.68
C ILE A 414 -2.40 0.35 -16.06
N CYS A 415 -2.47 1.65 -15.79
CA CYS A 415 -1.33 2.55 -16.01
C CYS A 415 -0.46 2.67 -14.75
N THR A 416 0.83 2.98 -14.93
CA THR A 416 1.78 3.28 -13.85
C THR A 416 2.21 4.75 -13.94
N VAL A 417 2.01 5.53 -12.89
CA VAL A 417 2.48 6.94 -12.88
C VAL A 417 3.95 7.00 -12.50
N ARG A 418 4.71 7.85 -13.20
CA ARG A 418 6.13 8.10 -12.93
C ARG A 418 6.49 9.58 -13.12
N GLU A 419 7.58 9.97 -12.50
CA GLU A 419 8.16 11.30 -12.57
C GLU A 419 9.53 11.27 -13.27
N TRP A 420 9.84 12.34 -14.00
CA TRP A 420 11.08 12.57 -14.72
C TRP A 420 11.64 13.95 -14.39
N HIS A 421 12.97 14.05 -14.29
CA HIS A 421 13.69 15.29 -14.08
C HIS A 421 14.03 15.98 -15.42
N PRO A 422 14.33 17.29 -15.41
CA PRO A 422 14.75 18.00 -16.61
C PRO A 422 15.94 17.32 -17.28
N GLY A 423 15.80 16.98 -18.56
CA GLY A 423 16.82 16.28 -19.36
C GLY A 423 16.71 14.76 -19.36
N ASP A 424 15.85 14.16 -18.54
CA ASP A 424 15.65 12.70 -18.56
C ASP A 424 14.95 12.26 -19.86
N GLY A 425 15.42 11.14 -20.43
CA GLY A 425 14.78 10.52 -21.58
C GLY A 425 13.62 9.62 -21.15
N LEU A 426 12.43 9.87 -21.69
CA LEU A 426 11.29 8.95 -21.53
C LEU A 426 11.50 7.69 -22.37
N PHE A 427 11.94 7.89 -23.62
CA PHE A 427 12.38 6.85 -24.55
C PHE A 427 13.31 7.46 -25.60
N ALA A 428 14.14 6.62 -26.23
CA ALA A 428 15.04 7.05 -27.30
C ALA A 428 14.54 6.62 -28.68
N GLU A 429 14.97 7.32 -29.73
CA GLU A 429 14.80 6.85 -31.10
C GLU A 429 15.43 5.46 -31.25
N HIS A 430 14.72 4.55 -31.92
CA HIS A 430 15.05 3.13 -32.07
C HIS A 430 15.00 2.28 -30.79
N ASP A 431 14.54 2.83 -29.68
CA ASP A 431 14.26 2.05 -28.47
C ASP A 431 13.10 1.07 -28.76
N PRO A 432 13.26 -0.24 -28.50
CA PRO A 432 12.22 -1.24 -28.74
C PRO A 432 11.07 -1.22 -27.71
N THR A 433 10.94 -0.14 -26.94
CA THR A 433 9.95 -0.03 -25.86
C THR A 433 8.51 -0.03 -26.37
N ASP A 434 7.64 -0.78 -25.70
CA ASP A 434 6.24 -1.06 -26.06
C ASP A 434 5.25 -0.22 -25.22
N ARG A 435 5.58 1.05 -24.99
CA ARG A 435 4.91 1.89 -24.00
C ARG A 435 4.29 3.14 -24.61
N LEU A 436 3.16 3.53 -24.06
CA LEU A 436 2.52 4.82 -24.28
C LEU A 436 2.67 5.67 -23.02
N TYR A 437 2.95 6.96 -23.20
CA TYR A 437 3.06 7.92 -22.12
C TYR A 437 1.95 8.96 -22.25
N LEU A 438 1.24 9.20 -21.15
CA LEU A 438 0.22 10.22 -21.01
C LEU A 438 0.78 11.31 -20.09
N VAL A 439 1.06 12.49 -20.62
CA VAL A 439 1.65 13.58 -19.82
C VAL A 439 0.58 14.17 -18.91
N LEU A 440 0.71 13.93 -17.61
CA LEU A 440 -0.21 14.42 -16.57
C LEU A 440 0.18 15.83 -16.12
N GLN A 441 1.48 16.12 -16.09
CA GLN A 441 2.02 17.43 -15.76
C GLN A 441 3.38 17.64 -16.45
N GLY A 442 3.65 18.85 -16.93
CA GLY A 442 4.92 19.22 -17.54
C GLY A 442 4.93 19.16 -19.08
N GLN A 443 6.13 19.15 -19.66
CA GLN A 443 6.36 19.23 -21.10
C GLN A 443 7.52 18.32 -21.53
N VAL A 444 7.32 17.61 -22.65
CA VAL A 444 8.27 16.67 -23.25
C VAL A 444 8.61 17.13 -24.66
N ILE A 445 9.90 17.19 -24.98
CA ILE A 445 10.42 17.51 -26.31
C ILE A 445 10.55 16.21 -27.11
N ILE A 446 10.05 16.23 -28.35
CA ILE A 446 10.21 15.13 -29.30
C ILE A 446 11.23 15.56 -30.35
N SER A 447 12.31 14.80 -30.48
CA SER A 447 13.40 15.05 -31.42
C SER A 447 13.81 13.77 -32.16
N GLY A 448 14.48 13.89 -33.31
CA GLY A 448 15.03 12.72 -33.99
C GLY A 448 15.92 13.09 -35.16
N GLY A 449 16.54 12.06 -35.76
CA GLY A 449 17.51 12.20 -36.83
C GLY A 449 18.92 12.52 -36.35
N SER A 450 19.86 12.56 -37.31
CA SER A 450 21.27 12.86 -37.07
C SER A 450 21.74 13.92 -38.09
N PRO A 451 21.96 15.19 -37.69
CA PRO A 451 21.88 15.70 -36.31
C PRO A 451 20.44 15.79 -35.76
N PRO A 452 20.24 15.80 -34.42
CA PRO A 452 18.92 15.81 -33.82
C PRO A 452 18.14 17.09 -34.15
N VAL A 453 16.93 16.93 -34.69
CA VAL A 453 15.99 18.02 -34.97
C VAL A 453 14.74 17.86 -34.12
N THR A 454 14.30 18.92 -33.47
CA THR A 454 13.04 18.93 -32.70
C THR A 454 11.84 18.87 -33.63
N PHE A 455 11.03 17.82 -33.52
CA PHE A 455 9.81 17.63 -34.29
C PHE A 455 8.58 18.27 -33.64
N GLY A 456 8.60 18.43 -32.31
CA GLY A 456 7.50 19.06 -31.58
C GLY A 456 7.63 18.92 -30.07
N THR A 457 6.60 19.37 -29.36
CA THR A 457 6.47 19.29 -27.90
C THR A 457 5.14 18.65 -27.54
N VAL A 458 5.17 17.78 -26.53
CA VAL A 458 3.99 17.14 -25.94
C VAL A 458 3.77 17.74 -24.57
N ARG A 459 2.57 18.26 -24.33
CA ARG A 459 2.19 18.98 -23.10
C ARG A 459 1.26 18.16 -22.24
N THR A 460 0.97 18.69 -21.06
CA THR A 460 -0.08 18.19 -20.17
C THR A 460 -1.39 17.94 -20.93
N GLY A 461 -1.96 16.75 -20.78
CA GLY A 461 -3.16 16.30 -21.49
C GLY A 461 -2.90 15.70 -22.88
N GLU A 462 -1.65 15.57 -23.30
CA GLU A 462 -1.26 14.96 -24.56
C GLU A 462 -0.49 13.64 -24.33
N THR A 463 -0.34 12.87 -25.42
CA THR A 463 0.31 11.56 -25.41
C THR A 463 1.52 11.51 -26.34
N CYS A 464 2.47 10.63 -26.02
CA CYS A 464 3.58 10.24 -26.89
C CYS A 464 3.87 8.73 -26.83
N GLY A 465 4.41 8.18 -27.90
CA GLY A 465 4.70 6.74 -28.03
C GLY A 465 3.59 5.92 -28.72
N GLU A 466 2.55 6.57 -29.24
CA GLU A 466 1.38 5.92 -29.85
C GLU A 466 1.75 5.00 -31.01
N VAL A 467 2.74 5.39 -31.81
CA VAL A 467 3.17 4.65 -33.00
C VAL A 467 3.84 3.33 -32.60
N SER A 468 4.70 3.35 -31.57
CA SER A 468 5.37 2.14 -31.07
C SER A 468 4.34 1.16 -30.51
N LEU A 469 3.43 1.67 -29.66
CA LEU A 469 2.35 0.89 -29.03
C LEU A 469 1.50 0.10 -30.05
N LEU A 470 1.25 0.65 -31.24
CA LEU A 470 0.35 0.04 -32.24
C LEU A 470 1.05 -0.83 -33.26
N SER A 471 2.24 -0.40 -33.69
CA SER A 471 2.94 -1.05 -34.78
C SER A 471 3.93 -2.11 -34.30
N ALA A 472 4.15 -2.20 -32.98
CA ALA A 472 5.22 -3.01 -32.38
C ALA A 472 6.58 -2.75 -33.04
N ARG A 473 6.80 -1.51 -33.47
CA ARG A 473 8.06 -1.03 -34.07
C ARG A 473 8.78 -0.13 -33.08
N PRO A 474 10.12 -0.09 -33.12
CA PRO A 474 10.89 0.83 -32.30
C PRO A 474 10.43 2.29 -32.45
N HIS A 475 10.63 3.09 -31.42
CA HIS A 475 10.27 4.51 -31.45
C HIS A 475 10.95 5.24 -32.61
N SER A 476 10.19 6.09 -33.32
CA SER A 476 10.67 6.85 -34.47
C SER A 476 11.30 8.21 -34.09
N ALA A 477 11.39 8.50 -32.80
CA ALA A 477 11.90 9.75 -32.24
C ALA A 477 12.30 9.52 -30.78
N THR A 478 13.15 10.38 -30.26
CA THR A 478 13.52 10.50 -28.84
C THR A 478 12.54 11.43 -28.15
N ALA A 479 12.14 11.08 -26.92
CA ALA A 479 11.34 11.93 -26.04
C ALA A 479 12.14 12.30 -24.78
N THR A 480 12.29 13.59 -24.52
CA THR A 480 13.08 14.11 -23.39
C THR A 480 12.28 15.11 -22.58
N ALA A 481 12.33 15.01 -21.26
CA ALA A 481 11.67 15.96 -20.36
C ALA A 481 12.34 17.35 -20.43
N GLU A 482 11.56 18.40 -20.68
CA GLU A 482 12.06 19.80 -20.72
C GLU A 482 12.22 20.40 -19.31
N GLY A 483 11.35 19.96 -18.39
CA GLY A 483 11.33 20.32 -16.98
C GLY A 483 10.90 19.10 -16.14
N PRO A 484 10.49 19.27 -14.87
CA PRO A 484 9.85 18.19 -14.12
C PRO A 484 8.59 17.72 -14.86
N VAL A 485 8.49 16.41 -15.15
CA VAL A 485 7.38 15.80 -15.87
C VAL A 485 6.80 14.67 -15.04
N GLU A 486 5.49 14.65 -14.89
CA GLU A 486 4.73 13.50 -14.38
C GLU A 486 3.93 12.90 -15.54
N ALA A 487 4.07 11.60 -15.78
CA ALA A 487 3.34 10.92 -16.83
C ALA A 487 2.87 9.53 -16.41
N ALA A 488 1.70 9.11 -16.92
CA ALA A 488 1.23 7.74 -16.80
C ALA A 488 1.77 6.88 -17.94
N GLU A 489 2.42 5.78 -17.60
CA GLU A 489 2.88 4.74 -18.52
C GLU A 489 1.81 3.67 -18.70
N LEU A 490 1.52 3.33 -19.96
CA LEU A 490 0.62 2.24 -20.35
C LEU A 490 1.38 1.24 -21.22
N LEU A 491 1.49 -0.01 -20.77
CA LEU A 491 2.14 -1.08 -21.54
C LEU A 491 1.21 -1.64 -22.62
N GLN A 492 1.77 -2.00 -23.77
CA GLN A 492 1.02 -2.63 -24.86
C GLN A 492 0.30 -3.90 -24.41
N ARG A 493 0.98 -4.76 -23.64
CA ARG A 493 0.40 -6.02 -23.14
C ARG A 493 -0.82 -5.78 -22.23
N ASP A 494 -0.74 -4.79 -21.34
CA ASP A 494 -1.79 -4.51 -20.37
C ASP A 494 -3.01 -3.90 -21.07
N LEU A 495 -2.76 -3.02 -22.06
CA LEU A 495 -3.81 -2.50 -22.93
C LEU A 495 -4.46 -3.62 -23.76
N ALA A 496 -3.66 -4.52 -24.34
CA ALA A 496 -4.18 -5.64 -25.13
C ALA A 496 -5.07 -6.57 -24.29
N ASP A 497 -4.67 -6.87 -23.06
CA ASP A 497 -5.47 -7.70 -22.15
C ASP A 497 -6.75 -6.97 -21.71
N LEU A 498 -6.70 -5.66 -21.45
CA LEU A 498 -7.90 -4.87 -21.18
C LEU A 498 -8.86 -4.88 -22.39
N ILE A 499 -8.36 -4.69 -23.61
CA ILE A 499 -9.19 -4.70 -24.82
C ILE A 499 -9.82 -6.07 -25.06
N ARG A 500 -9.10 -7.17 -24.79
CA ARG A 500 -9.65 -8.52 -24.87
C ARG A 500 -10.82 -8.72 -23.91
N GLN A 501 -10.71 -8.19 -22.69
CA GLN A 501 -11.75 -8.30 -21.67
C GLN A 501 -12.89 -7.29 -21.88
N ARG A 502 -12.58 -6.11 -22.42
CA ARG A 502 -13.47 -4.96 -22.60
C ARG A 502 -13.32 -4.34 -24.00
N PRO A 503 -13.84 -5.00 -25.05
CA PRO A 503 -13.74 -4.51 -26.42
C PRO A 503 -14.37 -3.12 -26.62
N ASP A 504 -15.37 -2.77 -25.79
CA ASP A 504 -16.02 -1.47 -25.76
C ASP A 504 -15.03 -0.32 -25.49
N ILE A 505 -14.03 -0.55 -24.63
CA ILE A 505 -12.95 0.43 -24.37
C ILE A 505 -12.04 0.54 -25.60
N GLY A 506 -11.65 -0.60 -26.19
CA GLY A 506 -10.74 -0.63 -27.34
C GLY A 506 -11.26 0.11 -28.56
N VAL A 507 -12.56 -0.01 -28.87
CA VAL A 507 -13.18 0.69 -30.01
C VAL A 507 -13.04 2.22 -29.89
N ILE A 508 -13.25 2.75 -28.68
CA ILE A 508 -13.14 4.19 -28.41
C ILE A 508 -11.69 4.66 -28.60
N ILE A 509 -10.75 3.93 -28.00
CA ILE A 509 -9.31 4.26 -28.06
C ILE A 509 -8.82 4.23 -29.51
N TYR A 510 -9.05 3.13 -30.25
CA TYR A 510 -8.56 3.01 -31.62
C TYR A 510 -9.19 4.03 -32.57
N ARG A 511 -10.48 4.38 -32.38
CA ARG A 511 -11.13 5.44 -33.16
C ARG A 511 -10.46 6.79 -32.92
N ASN A 512 -10.30 7.18 -31.66
CA ASN A 512 -9.71 8.46 -31.30
C ASN A 512 -8.25 8.56 -31.74
N LEU A 513 -7.53 7.43 -31.67
CA LEU A 513 -6.17 7.34 -32.14
C LEU A 513 -6.09 7.55 -33.65
N ALA A 514 -6.93 6.89 -34.45
CA ALA A 514 -6.96 7.06 -35.89
C ALA A 514 -7.22 8.53 -36.29
N VAL A 515 -8.14 9.20 -35.59
CA VAL A 515 -8.41 10.64 -35.78
C VAL A 515 -7.20 11.49 -35.37
N GLY A 516 -6.61 11.21 -34.21
CA GLY A 516 -5.47 11.96 -33.66
C GLY A 516 -4.21 11.87 -34.53
N LEU A 517 -3.87 10.67 -35.03
CA LEU A 517 -2.78 10.49 -35.98
C LEU A 517 -3.03 11.25 -37.29
N GLY A 518 -4.27 11.23 -37.80
CA GLY A 518 -4.66 12.03 -38.96
C GLY A 518 -4.38 13.54 -38.75
N HIS A 519 -4.72 14.07 -37.58
CA HIS A 519 -4.46 15.47 -37.23
C HIS A 519 -2.95 15.78 -37.11
N LYS A 520 -2.17 14.89 -36.48
CA LYS A 520 -0.71 15.04 -36.35
C LYS A 520 -0.02 15.03 -37.73
N LEU A 521 -0.42 14.12 -38.62
CA LEU A 521 0.09 14.04 -40.00
C LEU A 521 -0.19 15.32 -40.81
N LEU A 522 -1.39 15.89 -40.69
CA LEU A 522 -1.74 17.16 -41.36
C LEU A 522 -0.90 18.34 -40.85
N ARG A 523 -0.61 18.39 -39.54
CA ARG A 523 0.26 19.41 -38.94
C ARG A 523 1.70 19.29 -39.43
N SER A 524 2.25 18.08 -39.48
CA SER A 524 3.61 17.83 -39.99
C SER A 524 3.72 18.07 -41.50
N GLY A 525 2.65 17.83 -42.27
CA GLY A 525 2.59 18.11 -43.71
C GLY A 525 2.55 19.60 -44.05
N ASN A 526 1.84 20.42 -43.26
CA ASN A 526 1.78 21.86 -43.47
C ASN A 526 3.09 22.58 -43.14
N SER A 527 3.90 22.04 -42.21
CA SER A 527 5.21 22.62 -41.91
C SER A 527 6.25 22.38 -43.04
N LYS A 528 6.06 21.35 -43.89
CA LYS A 528 6.93 21.10 -45.05
C LYS A 528 6.56 21.94 -46.28
N ARG A 529 5.29 22.31 -46.47
CA ARG A 529 4.85 23.15 -47.60
C ARG A 529 5.26 24.63 -47.50
N ALA A 530 5.71 25.10 -46.34
CA ALA A 530 6.20 26.46 -46.16
C ALA A 530 7.68 26.66 -46.54
N HIS A 531 8.32 25.65 -47.17
CA HIS A 531 9.76 25.67 -47.52
C HIS A 531 10.09 25.26 -48.96
N GLU A 532 9.12 25.18 -49.88
CA GLU A 532 9.42 25.08 -51.31
C GLU A 532 9.52 26.49 -51.93
N PRO A 533 10.69 26.91 -52.49
CA PRO A 533 10.76 28.11 -53.30
C PRO A 533 10.14 27.83 -54.68
N ALA A 534 9.40 28.82 -55.19
CA ALA A 534 8.89 28.81 -56.56
C ALA A 534 10.05 29.04 -57.54
N ASP A 535 10.63 27.97 -58.08
CA ASP A 535 11.48 28.06 -59.26
C ASP A 535 10.64 27.86 -60.52
N SER A 536 10.41 28.97 -61.19
CA SER A 536 10.01 29.06 -62.58
C SER A 536 11.20 28.72 -63.49
N GLU A 537 11.14 27.61 -64.21
CA GLU A 537 11.92 27.45 -65.44
C GLU A 537 10.99 27.38 -66.66
N VAL A 538 11.08 28.44 -67.45
CA VAL A 538 10.53 28.60 -68.79
C VAL A 538 11.29 27.66 -69.72
N LEU A 539 10.65 26.59 -70.18
CA LEU A 539 11.12 25.80 -71.32
C LEU A 539 10.49 26.34 -72.60
N HIS A 540 11.30 27.08 -73.36
CA HIS A 540 11.06 27.39 -74.77
C HIS A 540 10.99 26.07 -75.57
N PHE A 541 9.84 25.80 -76.18
CA PHE A 541 9.75 24.87 -77.30
C PHE A 541 9.52 25.67 -78.58
N THR A 542 10.49 25.56 -79.50
CA THR A 542 10.49 26.14 -80.83
C THR A 542 9.42 25.51 -81.71
N SER A 543 8.71 26.37 -82.44
CA SER A 543 7.77 26.02 -83.49
C SER A 543 8.50 25.61 -84.76
N ASP A 544 8.35 24.35 -85.18
CA ASP A 544 8.48 23.97 -86.59
C ASP A 544 7.15 23.38 -87.04
N GLY A 545 6.38 24.21 -87.74
CA GLY A 545 5.22 23.78 -88.51
C GLY A 545 5.69 23.31 -89.88
N VAL A 546 5.36 22.07 -90.22
CA VAL A 546 5.29 21.62 -91.61
C VAL A 546 3.83 21.39 -91.95
N SER A 547 3.30 22.30 -92.75
CA SER A 547 2.04 22.22 -93.46
C SER A 547 2.18 21.37 -94.73
N HIS A 548 1.33 20.34 -94.88
CA HIS A 548 0.75 19.79 -96.12
C HIS A 548 -0.15 18.61 -95.67
N GLY A 549 -1.34 18.35 -96.16
CA GLY A 549 -2.16 18.89 -97.24
C GLY A 549 -3.52 18.16 -97.19
N THR A 550 -4.46 18.69 -97.96
CA THR A 550 -5.88 18.34 -98.05
C THR A 550 -6.16 16.90 -98.52
N GLN A 551 -7.30 16.35 -98.04
CA GLN A 551 -8.02 15.11 -98.40
C GLN A 551 -7.53 13.78 -97.82
#